data_AF-A0A023G6J2-F1
#
_entry.id   AF-A0A023G6J2-F1
#
_cell.length_a   1.000
_cell.length_b   1.000
_cell.length_c   1.000
_cell.angle_alpha   90.00
_cell.angle_beta   90.00
_cell.angle_gamma   90.00
#
_symmetry.space_group_name_H-M   'P 1'
#
loop_
_entity.id
_entity.type
_entity.pdbx_description
1 polymer ?
#
loop_
_entity_poly.entity_id
_entity_poly.type
_entity_poly.pdbx_seq_one_letter_code
_entity_poly.pdbx_strand_id
1 'polypeptide(L)' 'MLTRLLLALMCAAAGTAGAQPRKADCYRRVGPAGELYNFQVPDILGKCNVTLDQYRGHVLLVVNVATY' A
#
# COMPACT_ATOMS: atom_id res chain seq x y z
N MET A 1 -48.64 -0.77 -17.24
CA MET A 1 -47.53 0.20 -17.44
C MET A 1 -46.94 0.72 -16.12
N LEU A 2 -47.73 0.80 -15.04
CA LEU A 2 -47.29 1.26 -13.71
C LEU A 2 -46.14 0.45 -13.08
N THR A 3 -46.13 -0.87 -13.28
CA THR A 3 -45.11 -1.79 -12.72
C THR A 3 -43.70 -1.57 -13.27
N ARG A 4 -43.58 -1.11 -14.52
CA ARG A 4 -42.28 -0.78 -15.12
C ARG A 4 -41.69 0.52 -14.55
N LEU A 5 -42.56 1.48 -14.20
CA LEU A 5 -42.16 2.74 -13.57
C LEU A 5 -41.64 2.52 -12.15
N LEU A 6 -42.29 1.63 -11.39
CA LEU A 6 -41.89 1.29 -10.03
C LEU A 6 -40.53 0.57 -9.99
N LEU A 7 -40.26 -0.37 -10.91
CA LEU A 7 -38.94 -1.01 -11.00
C LEU A 7 -37.83 0.00 -11.35
N ALA A 8 -38.11 0.92 -12.28
CA ALA A 8 -37.14 1.94 -12.68
C ALA A 8 -36.77 2.89 -11.53
N LEU A 9 -37.73 3.26 -10.69
CA LEU A 9 -37.49 4.09 -9.51
C LEU A 9 -36.66 3.38 -8.44
N MET A 10 -36.88 2.08 -8.23
CA MET A 10 -36.14 1.30 -7.23
C MET A 10 -34.67 1.10 -7.62
N CYS A 11 -34.36 0.93 -8.91
CA CYS A 11 -32.98 0.86 -9.38
C CYS A 11 -32.24 2.20 -9.25
N ALA A 12 -32.93 3.33 -9.40
CA ALA A 12 -32.33 4.65 -9.23
C ALA A 12 -31.95 4.95 -7.77
N ALA A 13 -32.72 4.42 -6.80
CA ALA A 13 -32.44 4.58 -5.37
C ALA A 13 -31.31 3.67 -4.87
N ALA A 14 -31.10 2.49 -5.49
CA ALA A 14 -30.05 1.56 -5.11
C ALA A 14 -28.67 1.91 -5.73
N GLY A 15 -28.64 2.68 -6.82
CA GLY A 15 -27.41 3.03 -7.53
C GLY A 15 -26.53 4.09 -6.85
N THR A 16 -27.05 4.82 -5.85
CA THR A 16 -26.33 5.92 -5.18
C THR A 16 -25.67 5.51 -3.85
N ALA A 17 -25.95 4.30 -3.36
CA ALA A 17 -25.44 3.79 -2.08
C ALA A 17 -24.23 2.85 -2.21
N GLY A 18 -23.65 2.74 -3.41
CA GLY A 18 -22.39 2.03 -3.61
C GLY A 18 -21.23 2.93 -3.18
N ALA A 19 -20.61 2.64 -2.03
CA ALA A 19 -19.32 3.23 -1.69
C ALA A 19 -18.34 2.93 -2.83
N GLN A 20 -18.00 3.95 -3.63
CA GLN A 20 -17.01 3.78 -4.69
C GLN A 20 -15.71 3.25 -4.06
N PRO A 21 -15.07 2.22 -4.65
CA PRO A 21 -13.79 1.74 -4.17
C PRO A 21 -12.81 2.91 -4.17
N ARG A 22 -12.37 3.31 -2.98
CA ARG A 22 -11.37 4.37 -2.85
C ARG A 22 -10.08 3.83 -3.45
N LYS A 23 -9.60 4.49 -4.52
CA LYS A 23 -8.25 4.26 -5.00
C LYS A 23 -7.32 4.55 -3.82
N ALA A 24 -6.61 3.52 -3.36
CA ALA A 24 -5.51 3.74 -2.44
C ALA A 24 -4.49 4.60 -3.19
N ASP A 25 -4.13 5.74 -2.61
CA ASP A 25 -3.02 6.53 -3.14
C ASP A 25 -1.75 5.70 -2.90
N CYS A 26 -1.32 4.96 -3.93
CA CYS A 26 -0.11 4.14 -3.87
C CYS A 26 1.15 4.98 -3.70
N TYR A 27 1.03 6.31 -3.88
CA TYR A 27 2.12 7.25 -3.77
C TYR A 27 1.91 8.21 -2.60
N ARG A 28 1.86 7.65 -1.38
CA ARG A 28 2.04 8.48 -0.19
C ARG A 28 3.48 8.97 -0.19
N ARG A 29 3.71 10.27 -0.46
CA ARG A 29 5.02 10.90 -0.23
C ARG A 29 5.30 10.85 1.27
N VAL A 30 5.98 9.80 1.69
CA VAL A 30 6.65 9.76 2.99
C VAL A 30 7.76 10.79 2.90
N GLY A 31 7.79 11.76 3.81
CA GLY A 31 8.82 12.81 3.82
C GLY A 31 10.24 12.21 3.90
N PRO A 32 11.29 13.03 3.71
CA PRO A 32 12.68 12.57 3.64
C PRO A 32 13.15 11.75 4.84
N ALA A 33 12.46 11.85 5.99
CA ALA A 33 12.76 11.07 7.19
C ALA A 33 12.27 9.60 7.16
N GLY A 34 11.45 9.20 6.17
CA GLY A 34 10.89 7.84 6.10
C GLY A 34 11.28 7.04 4.85
N GLU A 35 12.37 7.41 4.18
CA GLU A 35 12.93 6.60 3.10
C GLU A 35 13.69 5.39 3.66
N LEU A 36 13.42 4.21 3.11
CA LEU A 36 14.10 2.95 3.47
C LEU A 36 15.64 3.05 3.37
N TYR A 37 16.14 3.90 2.47
CA TYR A 37 17.58 4.06 2.20
C TYR A 37 18.35 4.74 3.34
N ASN A 38 17.65 5.39 4.29
CA ASN A 38 18.29 6.06 5.43
C ASN A 38 18.60 5.11 6.60
N PHE A 39 18.18 3.85 6.51
CA PHE A 39 18.41 2.86 7.56
C PHE A 39 19.76 2.16 7.40
N GLN A 40 20.33 1.77 8.54
CA GLN A 40 21.50 0.91 8.62
C GLN A 40 21.15 -0.31 9.46
N VAL A 41 21.63 -1.48 9.03
CA VAL A 41 21.34 -2.76 9.67
C VAL A 41 22.66 -3.49 9.91
N PRO A 42 22.91 -4.08 11.10
CA PRO A 42 24.10 -4.89 11.30
C PRO A 42 24.12 -6.08 10.34
N ASP A 43 25.32 -6.46 9.89
CA ASP A 43 25.51 -7.70 9.14
C ASP A 43 25.18 -8.92 10.01
N ILE A 44 25.06 -10.08 9.36
CA ILE A 44 24.71 -11.34 10.04
C ILE A 44 25.75 -11.79 11.08
N LEU A 45 26.98 -11.25 11.01
CA LEU A 45 28.06 -11.56 11.94
C LEU A 45 28.23 -10.49 13.04
N GLY A 46 27.41 -9.43 13.03
CA GLY A 46 27.51 -8.27 13.91
C GLY A 46 28.79 -7.45 13.76
N LYS A 47 29.52 -7.56 12.64
CA LYS A 47 30.84 -6.93 12.48
C LYS A 47 30.79 -5.52 11.93
N CYS A 48 29.86 -5.25 11.02
CA CYS A 48 29.69 -3.94 10.43
C CYS A 48 28.21 -3.61 10.23
N ASN A 49 27.92 -2.32 10.13
CA ASN A 49 26.61 -1.83 9.73
C ASN A 49 26.57 -1.71 8.21
N VAL A 50 25.55 -2.31 7.61
CA VAL A 50 25.25 -2.22 6.18
C VAL A 50 24.22 -1.12 5.99
N THR A 51 24.60 -0.09 5.24
CA THR A 51 23.66 0.97 4.84
C THR A 51 22.74 0.47 3.73
N LEU A 52 21.44 0.80 3.79
CA LEU A 52 20.50 0.45 2.73
C LEU A 52 20.60 1.37 1.50
N ASP A 53 21.27 2.51 1.61
CA ASP A 53 21.46 3.45 0.49
C ASP A 53 22.21 2.83 -0.70
N GLN A 54 23.06 1.84 -0.45
CA GLN A 54 23.77 1.10 -1.51
C GLN A 54 22.82 0.35 -2.48
N TYR A 55 21.55 0.19 -2.12
CA TYR A 55 20.53 -0.46 -2.95
C TYR A 55 19.58 0.55 -3.63
N ARG A 56 19.88 1.85 -3.56
CA ARG A 56 19.06 2.90 -4.20
C ARG A 56 18.95 2.64 -5.70
N GLY A 57 17.71 2.66 -6.21
CA GLY A 57 17.40 2.38 -7.61
C GLY A 57 17.08 0.91 -7.91
N HIS A 58 17.15 0.03 -6.91
CA HIS A 58 16.75 -1.37 -7.03
C HIS A 58 15.45 -1.66 -6.29
N VAL A 59 14.78 -2.76 -6.70
CA VAL A 59 13.65 -3.32 -5.95
C VAL A 59 14.22 -4.18 -4.82
N LEU A 60 13.77 -3.91 -3.59
CA LEU A 60 14.21 -4.62 -2.39
C LEU A 60 13.10 -5.53 -1.87
N LEU A 61 13.45 -6.78 -1.56
CA LEU A 61 12.59 -7.70 -0.82
C LEU A 61 13.14 -7.85 0.60
N VAL A 62 12.38 -7.37 1.59
CA VAL A 62 12.74 -7.48 3.00
C VAL A 62 12.01 -8.68 3.61
N VAL A 63 12.76 -9.64 4.14
CA VAL A 63 12.21 -10.87 4.73
C VAL A 63 12.61 -10.93 6.20
N ASN A 64 11.62 -11.05 7.08
CA ASN A 64 11.85 -11.37 8.49
C ASN A 64 12.02 -12.89 8.61
N VAL A 65 13.13 -13.32 9.21
CA VAL A 65 13.48 -14.74 9.42
C VAL A 65 13.72 -15.01 10.90
N ALA A 66 13.38 -16.22 11.36
CA ALA A 66 13.65 -16.71 12.70
C ALA A 66 14.04 -18.19 12.64
N THR A 67 14.91 -18.64 13.54
CA THR A 67 15.28 -20.05 13.72
C THR A 67 14.53 -20.65 14.92
N TYR A 68 14.19 -21.93 14.84
CA TYR A 68 13.53 -22.68 15.92
C TYR A 68 14.45 -22.99 17.08
#